data_AF-A0A8J3W4Q5-F1
#
_entry.id   AF-A0A8J3W4Q5-F1
#
_cell.length_a   1.000
_cell.length_b   1.000
_cell.length_c   1.000
_cell.angle_alpha   90.00
_cell.angle_beta   90.00
_cell.angle_gamma   90.00
#
_symmetry.space_group_name_H-M   'P 1'
#
loop_
_entity.id
_entity.type
_entity.pdbx_description
1 polymer ?
#
loop_
_entity_poly.entity_id
_entity_poly.type
_entity_poly.pdbx_seq_one_letter_code
_entity_poly.pdbx_strand_id
1 'polypeptide(L)' 'MTTMWSSLEHRGEHCASCAGERVFEQPPCPDGHEPGECPEWACAECGHALILGLPDGRGVPAAVRSTVSV' A
#
# COMPACT_ATOMS: atom_id res chain seq x y z
N MET A 1 21.93 17.33 -12.28
CA MET A 1 20.56 16.98 -12.71
C MET A 1 20.10 15.80 -11.84
N THR A 2 19.96 15.98 -10.52
CA THR A 2 19.98 14.81 -9.61
C THR A 2 19.12 14.94 -8.36
N THR A 3 17.99 15.66 -8.39
CA THR A 3 17.16 15.85 -7.17
C THR A 3 15.67 15.72 -7.41
N MET A 4 15.22 14.83 -8.30
CA MET A 4 13.80 14.49 -8.39
C MET A 4 13.63 13.03 -8.79
N TRP A 5 14.45 12.12 -8.24
CA TRP A 5 14.05 10.72 -8.27
C TRP A 5 12.75 10.62 -7.46
N SER A 6 11.75 10.04 -8.08
CA SER A 6 10.38 9.86 -7.64
C SER A 6 10.20 9.63 -6.14
N SER A 7 9.67 10.64 -5.43
CA SER A 7 9.11 10.47 -4.08
C SER A 7 7.79 9.68 -4.07
N LEU A 8 7.22 9.36 -5.24
CA LEU A 8 6.01 8.55 -5.36
C LEU A 8 6.32 7.06 -5.51
N GLU A 9 7.41 6.69 -6.21
CA GLU A 9 7.78 5.29 -6.46
C GLU A 9 8.43 4.62 -5.23
N HIS A 10 8.97 5.39 -4.29
CA HIS A 10 9.48 4.90 -3.01
C HIS A 10 8.89 5.73 -1.85
N ARG A 11 7.99 5.11 -1.07
CA ARG A 11 7.32 5.73 0.09
C ARG A 11 7.72 5.05 1.40
N GLY A 12 7.79 5.80 2.50
CA GLY A 12 8.11 5.24 3.82
C GLY A 12 6.86 4.93 4.62
N GLU A 13 6.52 3.65 4.81
CA GLU A 13 5.32 3.21 5.54
C GLU A 13 5.69 2.19 6.65
N HIS A 14 4.81 1.98 7.62
CA HIS A 14 5.03 0.98 8.67
C HIS A 14 4.75 -0.44 8.14
N CYS A 15 5.79 -1.26 8.04
CA CYS A 15 5.66 -2.66 7.67
C CYS A 15 5.34 -3.52 8.90
N ALA A 16 4.19 -4.17 8.90
CA ALA A 16 3.79 -5.10 9.97
C ALA A 16 4.71 -6.32 10.09
N SER A 17 5.26 -6.79 8.96
CA SER A 17 6.16 -7.95 8.94
C SER A 17 7.57 -7.62 9.47
N CYS A 18 8.05 -6.38 9.27
CA CYS A 18 9.32 -5.90 9.81
C CYS A 18 9.18 -5.21 11.18
N ALA A 19 7.94 -4.97 11.64
CA ALA A 19 7.61 -4.20 12.83
C ALA A 19 8.29 -2.82 12.88
N GLY A 20 8.28 -2.10 11.75
CA GLY A 20 8.95 -0.81 11.67
C GLY A 20 8.74 -0.07 10.35
N GLU A 21 9.27 1.14 10.30
CA GLU A 21 9.26 2.02 9.13
C GLU A 21 10.13 1.38 8.03
N ARG A 22 9.56 1.19 6.84
CA ARG A 22 10.27 0.62 5.69
C ARG A 22 9.89 1.35 4.43
N VAL A 23 10.78 1.27 3.44
CA VAL A 23 10.50 1.79 2.11
C VAL A 23 9.65 0.77 1.36
N PHE A 24 8.60 1.25 0.71
CA PHE A 24 7.72 0.49 -0.16
C PHE A 24 7.86 1.00 -1.58
N GLU A 25 7.98 0.07 -2.51
CA GLU A 25 7.99 0.30 -3.95
C GLU A 25 6.69 -0.18 -4.58
N GLN A 26 6.35 0.39 -5.74
CA GLN A 26 5.21 -0.06 -6.53
C GLN A 26 5.69 -1.09 -7.54
N PRO A 27 5.36 -2.38 -7.37
CA PRO A 27 5.71 -3.38 -8.39
C PRO A 27 4.98 -3.10 -9.70
N PRO A 28 5.52 -3.56 -10.85
CA PRO A 28 4.85 -3.43 -12.13
C PRO A 28 3.50 -4.11 -12.06
N CYS A 29 2.46 -3.34 -12.32
CA CYS A 29 1.10 -3.79 -12.08
C CYS A 29 0.65 -4.75 -13.18
N PRO A 30 0.31 -6.02 -12.86
CA PRO A 30 -0.04 -7.02 -13.87
C PRO A 30 -1.36 -6.70 -14.59
N ASP A 31 -2.19 -5.84 -14.00
CA ASP A 31 -3.48 -5.41 -14.54
C ASP A 31 -3.34 -4.33 -15.65
N GLY A 32 -2.13 -3.79 -15.86
CA GLY A 32 -1.84 -2.87 -16.96
C GLY A 32 -2.18 -1.40 -16.70
N HIS A 33 -2.35 -1.01 -15.43
CA HIS A 33 -2.50 0.39 -15.03
C HIS A 33 -1.21 1.19 -15.20
N GLU A 34 -1.32 2.53 -15.28
CA GLU A 34 -0.14 3.39 -15.36
C GLU A 34 0.68 3.35 -14.05
N PRO A 35 2.01 3.51 -14.12
CA PRO A 35 2.85 3.61 -12.93
C PRO A 35 2.38 4.79 -12.05
N GLY A 36 2.12 4.52 -10.78
CA GLY A 36 1.56 5.46 -9.82
C GLY A 36 0.06 5.28 -9.53
N GLU A 37 -0.70 4.64 -10.43
CA GLU A 37 -2.14 4.44 -10.24
C GLU A 37 -2.48 3.15 -9.49
N CYS A 38 -1.54 2.21 -9.42
CA CYS A 38 -1.79 0.96 -8.73
C CYS A 38 -1.82 1.10 -7.20
N PRO A 39 -2.88 0.60 -6.55
CA PRO A 39 -3.00 0.73 -5.11
C PRO A 39 -2.08 -0.27 -4.37
N GLU A 40 -1.39 -1.18 -5.06
CA GLU A 40 -0.47 -2.16 -4.46
C GLU A 40 0.95 -1.63 -4.23
N TRP A 41 1.51 -1.92 -3.06
CA TRP A 41 2.82 -1.46 -2.62
C TRP A 41 3.55 -2.59 -1.90
N ALA A 42 4.75 -2.92 -2.34
CA ALA A 42 5.57 -3.98 -1.75
C ALA A 42 6.72 -3.39 -0.94
N CYS A 43 6.95 -3.91 0.26
CA CYS A 43 8.10 -3.53 1.08
C CYS A 43 9.38 -3.96 0.38
N ALA A 44 10.28 -3.02 0.09
CA ALA A 44 11.54 -3.28 -0.61
C ALA A 44 12.49 -4.23 0.17
N GLU A 45 12.28 -4.40 1.47
CA GLU A 45 13.12 -5.25 2.33
C GLU A 45 12.60 -6.69 2.45
N CYS A 46 11.28 -6.87 2.62
CA CYS A 46 10.70 -8.19 2.95
C CYS A 46 9.65 -8.68 1.96
N GLY A 47 9.23 -7.84 1.00
CA GLY A 47 8.17 -8.16 0.03
C GLY A 47 6.75 -8.11 0.58
N HIS A 48 6.54 -7.65 1.82
CA HIS A 48 5.19 -7.49 2.37
C HIS A 48 4.37 -6.48 1.56
N ALA A 49 3.17 -6.87 1.10
CA ALA A 49 2.31 -6.03 0.28
C ALA A 49 1.28 -5.26 1.13
N LEU A 50 1.11 -3.98 0.83
CA LEU A 50 0.09 -3.08 1.38
C LEU A 50 -0.73 -2.46 0.25
N ILE A 51 -2.00 -2.18 0.52
CA ILE A 51 -2.90 -1.52 -0.43
C ILE A 51 -3.16 -0.08 0.04
N LEU A 52 -2.60 0.91 -0.66
CA LEU A 52 -2.67 2.34 -0.35
C LEU A 52 -3.23 3.08 -1.57
N GLY A 53 -4.34 3.81 -1.39
CA GLY A 53 -4.96 4.62 -2.44
C GLY A 53 -6.15 3.95 -3.13
N LEU A 54 -7.15 3.48 -2.37
CA LEU A 54 -8.46 3.20 -2.98
C LEU A 54 -9.03 4.53 -3.52
N PRO A 55 -9.32 4.68 -4.83
CA PRO A 55 -10.18 5.76 -5.27
C PRO A 55 -11.55 5.58 -4.60
N ASP A 56 -12.07 6.68 -4.08
CA ASP A 56 -13.34 6.74 -3.35
C ASP A 56 -14.44 5.94 -4.06
N GLY A 57 -15.21 5.22 -3.25
CA GLY A 57 -16.44 4.59 -3.70
C GLY A 57 -17.30 4.07 -2.57
N ARG A 58 -16.70 3.76 -1.42
CA ARG A 58 -17.40 3.45 -0.18
C ARG A 58 -16.36 3.20 0.89
N GLY A 59 -16.32 4.06 1.91
CA GLY A 59 -15.74 3.66 3.18
C GLY A 59 -16.41 2.35 3.60
N VAL A 60 -15.68 1.24 3.53
CA VAL A 60 -16.02 0.06 4.30
C VAL A 60 -15.63 0.40 5.73
N PRO A 61 -16.58 0.68 6.65
CA PRO A 61 -16.22 0.60 8.05
C PRO A 61 -15.78 -0.83 8.29
N ALA A 62 -14.52 -1.02 8.68
CA ALA A 62 -14.06 -2.26 9.29
C ALA A 62 -14.80 -2.44 10.63
N ALA A 63 -16.10 -2.74 10.56
CA ALA A 63 -16.96 -2.94 11.71
C ALA A 63 -18.08 -3.92 11.33
N VAL A 64 -17.71 -5.19 11.21
CA VAL A 64 -18.65 -6.28 11.57
C VAL A 64 -18.02 -7.08 12.69
N ARG A 65 -18.21 -6.60 13.92
CA ARG A 65 -18.22 -7.49 15.09
C ARG A 65 -19.65 -8.00 15.22
N SER A 66 -19.93 -9.15 14.60
CA SER A 66 -21.10 -9.93 14.95
C SER A 66 -20.89 -10.49 16.36
N THR A 67 -21.49 -9.85 17.35
CA THR A 67 -21.81 -10.51 18.62
C THR A 67 -23.31 -10.76 18.62
N VAL A 68 -23.71 -11.92 18.13
CA VAL A 68 -25.02 -12.46 18.50
C VAL A 68 -24.90 -12.85 19.97
N SER A 69 -25.66 -12.19 20.83
CA SER A 69 -25.89 -12.65 22.18
C SER A 69 -27.36 -13.05 22.27
N VAL A 70 -27.53 -14.32 22.62
CA VAL A 70 -28.79 -15.07 22.83
C VAL A 70 -29.73 -14.42 23.82
#